data_AF-A0A3C2BBV4-F1
#
_entry.id   AF-A0A3C2BBV4-F1
#
_cell.length_a   1.000
_cell.length_b   1.000
_cell.length_c   1.000
_cell.angle_alpha   90.00
_cell.angle_beta   90.00
_cell.angle_gamma   90.00
#
_symmetry.space_group_name_H-M   'P 1'
#
loop_
_entity.id
_entity.type
_entity.pdbx_description
1 polymer ?
#
loop_
_entity_poly.entity_id
_entity_poly.type
_entity_poly.pdbx_seq_one_letter_code
_entity_poly.pdbx_strand_id
1 'polypeptide(L)'
;MNEFLPVTADEMRERNISQFDFIYITGDAYVDHPSFGVAIVSRLLESLGFTVGIISQPDWKSDKDFKRFGKPKLCFLVTAGNIDSMVAHYTSAKKKRSDDAYTAGGVAGKRPDRAVIVYCRKIREIYGNDVAVAIGGLEASLRRFAHYDY
;
A
#
# COMPACT_ATOMS: atom_id res chain seq x y z
N MET A 1 -1.23 4.97 23.40
CA MET A 1 -2.55 5.38 22.88
C MET A 1 -2.83 4.55 21.64
N ASN A 2 -4.01 3.95 21.56
CA ASN A 2 -4.40 2.91 20.61
C ASN A 2 -5.10 3.54 19.38
N GLU A 3 -4.52 4.60 18.83
CA GLU A 3 -5.11 5.32 17.69
C GLU A 3 -4.50 4.84 16.39
N PHE A 4 -5.33 4.66 15.36
CA PHE A 4 -4.90 4.30 14.00
C PHE A 4 -3.82 5.24 13.46
N LEU A 5 -3.01 4.77 12.51
CA LEU A 5 -2.12 5.67 11.78
C LEU A 5 -2.90 6.56 10.81
N PRO A 6 -2.39 7.76 10.47
CA PRO A 6 -3.10 8.69 9.60
C PRO A 6 -3.33 8.09 8.21
N VAL A 7 -4.59 8.15 7.76
CA VAL A 7 -5.02 7.79 6.40
C VAL A 7 -5.55 8.99 5.63
N THR A 8 -5.79 10.13 6.30
CA THR A 8 -6.30 11.38 5.71
C THR A 8 -5.40 12.58 5.96
N ALA A 9 -5.53 13.61 5.11
CA ALA A 9 -4.81 14.87 5.28
C ALA A 9 -5.29 15.67 6.51
N ASP A 10 -6.51 15.43 7.00
CA ASP A 10 -7.02 16.04 8.22
C ASP A 10 -6.30 15.46 9.45
N GLU A 11 -6.20 14.13 9.56
CA GLU A 11 -5.45 13.45 10.63
C GLU A 11 -3.96 13.84 10.63
N MET A 12 -3.37 14.05 9.45
CA MET A 12 -1.99 14.58 9.33
C MET A 12 -1.86 15.97 9.99
N ARG A 13 -2.85 16.86 9.76
CA ARG A 13 -2.89 18.20 10.36
C ARG A 13 -3.16 18.17 11.85
N GLU A 14 -4.09 17.34 12.30
CA GLU A 14 -4.41 17.14 13.72
C GLU A 14 -3.18 16.68 14.53
N ARG A 15 -2.32 15.87 13.93
CA ARG A 15 -1.07 15.39 14.53
C ARG A 15 0.11 16.35 14.36
N ASN A 16 -0.10 17.53 13.78
CA ASN A 16 0.94 18.53 13.49
C ASN A 16 2.11 17.97 12.65
N ILE A 17 1.82 17.01 11.76
CA ILE A 17 2.81 16.43 10.88
C ILE A 17 2.89 17.30 9.62
N SER A 18 4.01 18.00 9.42
CA SER A 18 4.23 18.79 8.20
C SER A 18 4.60 17.91 7.00
N GLN A 19 5.30 16.80 7.25
CA GLN A 19 5.73 15.83 6.24
C GLN A 19 6.05 14.49 6.91
N PHE A 20 5.52 13.39 6.37
CA PHE A 20 5.80 12.05 6.86
C PHE A 20 7.22 11.59 6.52
N ASP A 21 7.82 10.79 7.40
CA ASP A 21 9.09 10.12 7.13
C ASP A 21 8.87 9.01 6.10
N PHE A 22 7.79 8.25 6.25
CA PHE A 22 7.36 7.20 5.34
C PHE A 22 5.90 7.37 4.92
N ILE A 23 5.62 7.06 3.65
CA ILE A 23 4.25 6.85 3.18
C ILE A 23 4.14 5.40 2.74
N TYR A 24 3.22 4.65 3.36
CA TYR A 24 3.01 3.24 3.07
C TYR A 24 1.76 3.04 2.22
N ILE A 25 1.96 2.60 0.98
CA ILE A 25 0.90 2.24 0.05
C ILE A 25 0.63 0.74 0.12
N THR A 26 -0.65 0.37 0.30
CA THR A 26 -1.10 -1.02 0.35
C THR A 26 -2.29 -1.27 -0.59
N GLY A 27 -2.33 -2.45 -1.21
CA GLY A 27 -3.46 -2.91 -2.04
C GLY A 27 -4.64 -3.48 -1.25
N ASP A 28 -4.49 -3.68 0.06
CA ASP A 28 -5.58 -4.04 0.98
C ASP A 28 -6.22 -2.79 1.59
N ALA A 29 -7.42 -2.94 2.15
CA ALA A 29 -7.93 -1.99 3.13
C ALA A 29 -6.96 -1.90 4.32
N TYR A 30 -6.82 -0.71 4.91
CA TYR A 30 -6.01 -0.57 6.11
C TYR A 30 -6.72 -1.22 7.30
N VAL A 31 -6.11 -2.27 7.83
CA VAL A 31 -6.52 -2.92 9.08
C VAL A 31 -5.32 -2.91 10.01
N ASP A 32 -5.47 -2.22 11.13
CA ASP A 32 -4.40 -2.09 12.12
C ASP A 32 -4.42 -3.28 13.09
N HIS A 33 -4.06 -4.45 12.57
CA HIS A 33 -4.05 -5.71 13.30
C HIS A 33 -2.76 -6.48 12.99
N PRO A 34 -2.13 -7.19 13.97
CA PRO A 34 -0.87 -7.90 13.76
C PRO A 34 -0.92 -9.03 12.73
N SER A 35 -2.10 -9.42 12.23
CA SER A 35 -2.20 -10.33 11.08
C SER A 35 -1.92 -9.65 9.73
N PHE A 36 -1.76 -8.32 9.70
CA PHE A 36 -1.48 -7.53 8.50
C PHE A 36 -0.05 -7.03 8.57
N GLY A 37 0.77 -7.41 7.58
CA GLY A 37 2.19 -7.03 7.54
C GLY A 37 2.40 -5.51 7.52
N VAL A 38 1.46 -4.77 6.89
CA VAL A 38 1.46 -3.30 6.89
C VAL A 38 1.43 -2.74 8.30
N ALA A 39 0.54 -3.26 9.16
CA ALA A 39 0.38 -2.81 10.53
C ALA A 39 1.62 -3.12 11.38
N ILE A 40 2.21 -4.31 11.24
CA ILE A 40 3.45 -4.67 11.97
C ILE A 40 4.57 -3.70 11.62
N VAL A 41 4.83 -3.49 10.33
CA VAL A 41 5.94 -2.65 9.86
C VAL A 41 5.70 -1.19 10.25
N SER A 42 4.49 -0.67 10.07
CA SER A 42 4.19 0.73 10.37
C SER A 42 4.24 1.02 11.87
N ARG A 43 3.75 0.11 12.72
CA ARG A 43 3.86 0.24 14.20
C ARG A 43 5.28 0.08 14.69
N LEU A 44 6.09 -0.78 14.06
CA LEU A 44 7.52 -0.85 14.36
C LEU A 44 8.21 0.48 14.05
N LEU A 45 7.97 1.07 12.87
CA LEU A 45 8.53 2.38 12.51
C LEU A 45 8.09 3.49 13.48
N GLU A 46 6.82 3.51 13.85
CA GLU A 46 6.29 4.45 14.86
C GLU A 46 6.98 4.26 16.23
N SER A 47 7.19 3.02 16.66
CA SER A 47 7.90 2.72 17.93
C SER A 47 9.36 3.18 17.92
N LEU A 48 9.96 3.32 16.73
CA LEU A 48 11.30 3.87 16.52
C LEU A 48 11.31 5.40 16.38
N GLY A 49 10.14 6.05 16.51
CA GLY A 49 9.99 7.51 16.46
C GLY A 49 9.76 8.09 15.07
N PHE A 50 9.51 7.26 14.05
CA PHE A 50 9.20 7.73 12.70
C PHE A 50 7.70 7.99 12.50
N THR A 51 7.39 8.97 11.65
CA THR A 51 6.03 9.27 11.22
C THR A 51 5.68 8.48 9.96
N VAL A 52 4.50 7.84 9.96
CA VAL A 52 4.03 7.01 8.84
C VAL A 52 2.61 7.41 8.44
N GLY A 53 2.41 7.73 7.16
CA GLY A 53 1.08 7.90 6.56
C GLY A 53 0.68 6.68 5.75
N ILE A 54 -0.57 6.22 5.87
CA ILE A 54 -1.07 5.03 5.16
C ILE A 54 -1.99 5.43 4.01
N ILE A 55 -1.72 4.91 2.81
CA ILE A 55 -2.60 5.03 1.64
C ILE A 55 -3.07 3.62 1.26
N SER A 56 -4.27 3.26 1.68
CA SER A 56 -4.90 1.97 1.36
C SER A 56 -5.73 2.05 0.09
N GLN A 57 -5.57 1.06 -0.79
CA GLN A 57 -6.33 0.89 -2.03
C GLN A 57 -6.46 2.18 -2.87
N PRO A 58 -5.34 2.87 -3.16
CA PRO A 58 -5.43 4.10 -3.94
C PRO A 58 -5.98 3.83 -5.34
N ASP A 59 -6.77 4.76 -5.85
CA ASP A 59 -7.18 4.72 -7.25
C ASP A 59 -5.98 4.99 -8.17
N TRP A 60 -5.45 3.92 -8.77
CA TRP A 60 -4.30 3.97 -9.67
C TRP A 60 -4.57 4.66 -11.01
N LYS A 61 -5.83 4.95 -11.31
CA LYS A 61 -6.22 5.70 -12.52
C LYS A 61 -6.10 7.21 -12.31
N SER A 62 -5.90 7.65 -11.08
CA SER A 62 -5.79 9.06 -10.69
C SER A 62 -4.50 9.31 -9.91
N ASP A 63 -4.06 10.56 -9.89
CA ASP A 63 -2.94 10.99 -9.04
C ASP A 63 -3.39 11.37 -7.63
N LYS A 64 -4.70 11.58 -7.43
CA LYS A 64 -5.25 12.22 -6.23
C LYS A 64 -4.82 11.51 -4.94
N ASP A 65 -4.96 10.19 -4.89
CA ASP A 65 -4.61 9.43 -3.69
C ASP A 65 -3.11 9.39 -3.44
N PHE A 66 -2.31 9.23 -4.49
CA PHE A 66 -0.84 9.22 -4.39
C PHE A 66 -0.27 10.58 -3.98
N LYS A 67 -0.99 11.67 -4.27
CA LYS A 67 -0.62 13.03 -3.87
C LYS A 67 -1.14 13.43 -2.49
N ARG A 68 -1.99 12.60 -1.84
CA ARG A 68 -2.69 12.93 -0.58
C ARG A 68 -1.77 13.48 0.51
N PHE A 69 -0.58 12.92 0.63
CA PHE A 69 0.41 13.29 1.66
C PHE A 69 1.66 13.96 1.11
N GLY A 70 1.75 14.17 -0.20
CA GLY A 70 2.97 14.66 -0.84
C GLY A 70 4.11 13.63 -0.83
N LYS A 71 5.35 14.12 -0.96
CA LYS A 71 6.57 13.29 -0.97
C LYS A 71 7.02 13.01 0.48
N PRO A 72 7.36 11.77 0.85
CA PRO A 72 7.91 11.46 2.17
C PRO A 72 9.35 11.94 2.28
N LYS A 73 9.85 12.14 3.51
CA LYS A 73 11.25 12.53 3.75
C LYS A 73 12.22 11.41 3.38
N LEU A 74 11.87 10.16 3.70
CA LEU A 74 12.77 9.03 3.56
C LEU A 74 12.38 8.12 2.40
N CYS A 75 11.17 7.55 2.39
CA CYS A 75 10.83 6.51 1.42
C CYS A 75 9.32 6.29 1.28
N PHE A 76 8.87 5.95 0.06
CA PHE A 76 7.59 5.27 -0.13
C PHE A 76 7.76 3.77 0.12
N LEU A 77 6.92 3.20 0.98
CA LEU A 77 6.81 1.77 1.17
C LEU A 77 5.63 1.26 0.33
N VAL A 78 5.80 0.16 -0.39
CA VAL A 78 4.75 -0.35 -1.31
C VAL A 78 4.56 -1.85 -1.14
N THR A 79 3.31 -2.27 -1.00
CA THR A 79 2.91 -3.68 -1.00
C THR A 79 1.57 -3.90 -1.71
N ALA A 80 1.34 -5.10 -2.25
CA ALA A 80 0.04 -5.49 -2.79
C ALA A 80 -0.99 -5.81 -1.69
N GLY A 81 -0.54 -5.95 -0.44
CA GLY A 81 -1.34 -6.41 0.69
C GLY A 81 -0.88 -7.78 1.19
N ASN A 82 -1.79 -8.48 1.87
CA ASN A 82 -1.57 -9.80 2.46
C ASN A 82 -1.52 -10.92 1.42
N ILE A 83 -2.06 -10.71 0.23
CA ILE A 83 -2.03 -11.65 -0.89
C ILE A 83 -1.55 -10.96 -2.17
N ASP A 84 -1.08 -11.76 -3.12
CA ASP A 84 -0.77 -11.27 -4.46
C ASP A 84 -2.04 -10.77 -5.18
N SER A 85 -1.93 -9.65 -5.90
CA SER A 85 -3.07 -9.00 -6.54
C SER A 85 -3.71 -9.85 -7.65
N MET A 86 -2.93 -10.70 -8.33
CA MET A 86 -3.49 -11.65 -9.29
C MET A 86 -4.26 -12.75 -8.58
N VAL A 87 -3.78 -13.24 -7.42
CA VAL A 87 -4.50 -14.23 -6.61
C VAL A 87 -5.78 -13.63 -6.02
N ALA A 88 -5.76 -12.34 -5.68
CA ALA A 88 -6.94 -11.60 -5.24
C ALA A 88 -8.01 -11.48 -6.33
N HIS A 89 -7.59 -11.29 -7.60
CA HIS A 89 -8.52 -11.10 -8.71
C HIS A 89 -8.90 -12.38 -9.46
N TYR A 90 -8.09 -13.44 -9.38
CA TYR A 90 -8.27 -14.64 -10.19
C TYR A 90 -8.22 -15.91 -9.35
N THR A 91 -9.01 -16.90 -9.75
CA THR A 91 -8.86 -18.28 -9.26
C THR A 91 -7.63 -18.94 -9.87
N SER A 92 -7.22 -20.09 -9.34
CA SER A 92 -6.17 -20.93 -9.94
C SER A 92 -6.46 -21.32 -11.40
N ALA A 93 -7.75 -21.38 -11.77
CA ALA A 93 -8.21 -21.62 -13.14
C ALA A 93 -8.33 -20.33 -13.99
N LYS A 94 -7.73 -19.22 -13.56
CA LYS A 94 -7.76 -17.89 -14.22
C LYS A 94 -9.16 -17.29 -14.40
N LYS A 95 -10.16 -17.73 -13.62
CA LYS A 95 -11.48 -17.10 -13.61
C LYS A 95 -11.45 -15.87 -12.70
N LYS A 96 -12.00 -14.76 -13.17
CA LYS A 96 -12.10 -13.54 -12.37
C LYS A 96 -13.01 -13.76 -11.15
N ARG A 97 -12.53 -13.34 -9.98
CA ARG A 97 -13.30 -13.30 -8.73
C ARG A 97 -14.23 -12.09 -8.74
N SER A 98 -15.42 -12.25 -8.15
CA SER A 98 -16.40 -11.18 -7.98
C SER A 98 -16.25 -10.44 -6.64
N ASP A 99 -15.39 -10.97 -5.77
CA ASP A 99 -15.15 -10.51 -4.41
C ASP A 99 -13.65 -10.31 -4.12
N ASP A 100 -13.34 -9.54 -3.08
CA ASP A 100 -12.00 -9.37 -2.53
C ASP A 100 -12.06 -9.34 -0.99
N ALA A 101 -11.53 -10.40 -0.35
CA ALA A 101 -11.58 -10.59 1.09
C ALA A 101 -10.84 -9.51 1.91
N TYR A 102 -9.92 -8.76 1.28
CA TYR A 102 -9.17 -7.70 1.95
C TYR A 102 -9.61 -6.30 1.51
N THR A 103 -10.75 -6.20 0.82
CA THR A 103 -11.40 -4.93 0.50
C THR A 103 -12.58 -4.71 1.44
N ALA A 104 -12.77 -3.47 1.89
CA ALA A 104 -13.93 -3.09 2.70
C ALA A 104 -15.23 -3.42 1.96
N GLY A 105 -16.11 -4.19 2.62
CA GLY A 105 -17.37 -4.67 2.03
C GLY A 105 -17.22 -5.80 1.00
N GLY A 106 -16.03 -6.41 0.86
CA GLY A 106 -15.80 -7.56 -0.01
C GLY A 106 -15.82 -7.23 -1.52
N VAL A 107 -15.80 -5.95 -1.90
CA VAL A 107 -15.98 -5.52 -3.29
C VAL A 107 -14.71 -5.77 -4.12
N ALA A 108 -14.84 -6.40 -5.28
CA ALA A 108 -13.71 -6.60 -6.18
C ALA A 108 -13.26 -5.31 -6.89
N GLY A 109 -12.01 -5.29 -7.35
CA GLY A 109 -11.49 -4.26 -8.26
C GLY A 109 -11.03 -2.95 -7.61
N LYS A 110 -10.76 -2.96 -6.30
CA LYS A 110 -10.18 -1.82 -5.57
C LYS A 110 -8.65 -1.75 -5.61
N ARG A 111 -7.98 -2.79 -6.14
CA ARG A 111 -6.55 -2.79 -6.46
C ARG A 111 -6.36 -3.10 -7.95
N PRO A 112 -5.22 -2.73 -8.58
CA PRO A 112 -4.88 -3.19 -9.92
C PRO A 112 -4.28 -4.60 -9.91
N ASP A 113 -4.29 -5.27 -11.07
CA ASP A 113 -3.39 -6.39 -11.34
C ASP A 113 -1.92 -5.92 -11.25
N ARG A 114 -1.07 -6.75 -10.64
CA ARG A 114 0.35 -6.44 -10.37
C ARG A 114 0.50 -5.12 -9.60
N ALA A 115 -0.27 -5.00 -8.52
CA ALA A 115 -0.42 -3.79 -7.72
C ALA A 115 0.90 -3.11 -7.35
N VAL A 116 1.91 -3.86 -6.89
CA VAL A 116 3.23 -3.32 -6.52
C VAL A 116 3.87 -2.57 -7.70
N ILE A 117 3.86 -3.18 -8.90
CA ILE A 117 4.46 -2.57 -10.10
C ILE A 117 3.69 -1.31 -10.49
N VAL A 118 2.35 -1.39 -10.51
CA VAL A 118 1.49 -0.26 -10.89
C VAL A 118 1.67 0.91 -9.93
N TYR A 119 1.65 0.66 -8.62
CA TYR A 119 1.84 1.70 -7.61
C TYR A 119 3.24 2.31 -7.66
N CYS A 120 4.29 1.50 -7.83
CA CYS A 120 5.65 2.01 -7.99
C CYS A 120 5.78 2.90 -9.23
N ARG A 121 5.19 2.49 -10.36
CA ARG A 121 5.18 3.30 -11.58
C ARG A 121 4.47 4.63 -11.34
N LYS A 122 3.30 4.60 -10.71
CA LYS A 122 2.52 5.80 -10.38
C LYS A 122 3.27 6.78 -9.48
N ILE A 123 3.97 6.27 -8.47
CA ILE A 123 4.84 7.09 -7.62
C ILE A 123 5.93 7.77 -8.45
N ARG A 124 6.61 7.02 -9.34
CA ARG A 124 7.69 7.57 -10.19
C ARG A 124 7.20 8.55 -11.24
N GLU A 125 5.99 8.34 -11.79
CA GLU A 125 5.32 9.29 -12.69
C GLU A 125 5.08 10.64 -11.99
N ILE A 126 4.74 10.63 -10.70
CA ILE A 126 4.40 11.84 -9.93
C ILE A 126 5.64 12.53 -9.35
N TYR A 127 6.58 11.75 -8.80
CA TYR A 127 7.69 12.26 -7.98
C TYR A 127 9.08 12.10 -8.61
N GLY A 128 9.15 11.55 -9.83
CA GLY A 128 10.40 11.31 -10.56
C GLY A 128 11.09 9.98 -10.19
N ASN A 129 12.14 9.63 -10.94
CA ASN A 129 12.84 8.35 -10.79
C ASN A 129 13.78 8.29 -9.56
N ASP A 130 14.21 9.43 -9.05
CA ASP A 130 15.12 9.50 -7.89
C ASP A 130 14.39 9.37 -6.56
N VAL A 131 13.05 9.25 -6.57
CA VAL A 131 12.27 9.00 -5.37
C VAL A 131 12.58 7.61 -4.81
N ALA A 132 12.88 7.55 -3.51
CA ALA A 132 13.10 6.29 -2.82
C ALA A 132 11.79 5.51 -2.69
N VAL A 133 11.82 4.26 -3.16
CA VAL A 133 10.71 3.31 -3.08
C VAL A 133 11.25 1.96 -2.60
N ALA A 134 10.72 1.46 -1.50
CA ALA A 134 10.98 0.11 -1.00
C ALA A 134 9.72 -0.75 -1.16
N ILE A 135 9.88 -1.96 -1.70
CA ILE A 135 8.79 -2.89 -1.96
C ILE A 135 8.86 -4.10 -1.03
N GLY A 136 7.69 -4.63 -0.64
CA GLY A 136 7.60 -5.79 0.24
C GLY A 136 6.29 -6.56 0.11
N GLY A 137 6.17 -7.64 0.90
CA GLY A 137 5.02 -8.54 0.90
C GLY A 137 5.14 -9.70 -0.09
N LEU A 138 4.10 -10.54 -0.15
CA LEU A 138 4.09 -11.77 -0.95
C LEU A 138 4.30 -11.48 -2.43
N GLU A 139 3.57 -10.50 -2.98
CA GLU A 139 3.69 -10.14 -4.40
C GLU A 139 5.12 -9.74 -4.79
N ALA A 140 5.79 -8.90 -4.00
CA ALA A 140 7.13 -8.41 -4.29
C ALA A 140 8.24 -9.44 -4.07
N SER A 141 8.02 -10.40 -3.16
CA SER A 141 8.98 -11.46 -2.86
C SER A 141 8.85 -12.64 -3.81
N LEU A 142 7.62 -13.11 -4.06
CA LEU A 142 7.38 -14.31 -4.82
C LEU A 142 7.55 -14.12 -6.34
N ARG A 143 7.31 -12.91 -6.87
CA ARG A 143 7.55 -12.57 -8.29
C ARG A 143 9.01 -12.69 -8.73
N ARG A 144 9.95 -12.86 -7.80
CA ARG A 144 11.36 -13.14 -8.13
C ARG A 144 11.62 -14.61 -8.46
N PHE A 145 10.67 -15.51 -8.20
CA PHE A 145 10.79 -16.91 -8.58
C PHE A 145 10.23 -17.13 -9.99
N ALA A 146 10.95 -17.91 -10.80
CA ALA A 146 10.69 -18.12 -12.23
C ALA A 146 9.29 -18.66 -12.59
N HIS A 147 8.53 -19.17 -11.61
CA HIS A 147 7.19 -19.73 -11.80
C HIS A 147 6.04 -18.81 -11.35
N TYR A 148 6.33 -17.60 -10.87
CA TYR A 148 5.32 -16.71 -10.31
C TYR A 148 4.74 -15.71 -11.33
N ASP A 149 4.95 -15.97 -12.62
CA ASP A 149 4.42 -15.18 -13.73
C ASP A 149 3.15 -15.81 -14.32
N TYR A 150 2.25 -16.29 -13.44
CA TYR A 150 0.95 -16.88 -13.81
C TYR A 150 -0.14 -15.84 -14.06
#